data_AF-A0A7S2HP06-F1
#
_entry.id   AF-A0A7S2HP06-F1
#
_cell.length_a   1.000
_cell.length_b   1.000
_cell.length_c   1.000
_cell.angle_alpha   90.00
_cell.angle_beta   90.00
_cell.angle_gamma   90.00
#
_symmetry.space_group_name_H-M   'P 1'
#
loop_
_entity.id
_entity.type
_entity.pdbx_description
1 polymer ?
#
loop_
_entity_poly.entity_id
_entity_poly.type
_entity_poly.pdbx_seq_one_letter_code
_entity_poly.pdbx_strand_id
1 'polypeptide(L)'
;HEESVTQQHLQTVLLRHAVTGSRLSFYDTDGKIDSDKVQSMRLASDAGIEGMPVVGWFVARCDSSDSSSTTINSRHNLEPSLRDAAVHRGLNEDKAGRNDGQPIVLLMMSISLGDGASTQSVQYRCLRQPEKDSRHFTSLPLRIRNLTHDSLSEYKSFTPVPGGGSISPLSLGTCQES
;
A
#
# COMPACT_ATOMS: atom_id res chain seq x y z
N HIS A 1 11.84 27.82 23.67
CA HIS A 1 10.88 27.51 22.60
C HIS A 1 11.25 26.16 22.01
N GLU A 2 10.60 25.09 22.46
CA GLU A 2 10.69 23.78 21.82
C GLU A 2 9.48 23.68 20.88
N GLU A 3 9.75 23.70 19.57
CA GLU A 3 8.73 23.40 18.56
C GLU A 3 8.39 21.90 18.66
N SER A 4 7.25 21.61 19.29
CA SER A 4 6.61 20.31 19.21
C SER A 4 6.22 20.06 17.75
N VAL A 5 7.08 19.36 17.02
CA VAL A 5 6.78 18.88 15.67
C VAL A 5 5.69 17.81 15.81
N THR A 6 4.44 18.22 15.62
CA THR A 6 3.34 17.29 15.41
C THR A 6 3.63 16.50 14.14
N GLN A 7 4.14 15.27 14.28
CA GLN A 7 4.27 14.33 13.17
C GLN A 7 2.86 14.06 12.63
N GLN A 8 2.52 14.72 11.52
CA GLN A 8 1.29 14.43 10.79
C GLN A 8 1.37 12.99 10.29
N HIS A 9 0.48 12.15 10.82
CA HIS A 9 0.36 10.77 10.39
C HIS A 9 -0.33 10.74 9.03
N LEU A 10 0.45 10.73 7.95
CA LEU A 10 -0.07 10.59 6.60
C LEU A 10 -0.53 9.15 6.35
N GLN A 11 -1.83 8.97 6.13
CA GLN A 11 -2.42 7.69 5.75
C GLN A 11 -2.80 7.70 4.27
N THR A 12 -2.30 6.73 3.52
CA THR A 12 -2.70 6.48 2.13
C THR A 12 -3.65 5.27 2.09
N VAL A 13 -4.81 5.43 1.47
CA VAL A 13 -5.81 4.36 1.32
C VAL A 13 -5.85 3.91 -0.14
N LEU A 14 -5.63 2.62 -0.35
CA LEU A 14 -5.75 1.99 -1.66
C LEU A 14 -7.22 1.61 -1.90
N LEU A 15 -7.88 2.28 -2.85
CA LEU A 15 -9.29 2.05 -3.15
C LEU A 15 -9.51 1.07 -4.30
N ARG A 16 -8.71 1.18 -5.37
CA ARG A 16 -8.81 0.37 -6.58
C ARG A 16 -7.42 0.19 -7.20
N HIS A 17 -7.30 -0.79 -8.09
CA HIS A 17 -6.10 -1.01 -8.89
C HIS A 17 -6.49 -1.21 -10.36
N ALA A 18 -5.56 -0.87 -11.26
CA ALA A 18 -5.64 -1.21 -12.67
C ALA A 18 -4.47 -2.13 -13.01
N VAL A 19 -4.72 -3.17 -13.80
CA VAL A 19 -3.69 -4.12 -14.24
C VAL A 19 -3.35 -3.83 -15.69
N THR A 20 -2.06 -3.80 -16.00
CA THR A 20 -1.61 -3.65 -17.39
C THR A 20 -1.42 -5.02 -18.02
N GLY A 21 -2.06 -5.25 -19.18
CA GLY A 21 -2.05 -6.56 -19.86
C GLY A 21 -0.72 -6.98 -20.47
N SER A 22 0.29 -6.12 -20.50
CA SER A 22 1.61 -6.42 -21.03
C SER A 22 2.74 -5.98 -20.09
N ARG A 23 3.86 -6.72 -20.17
CA ARG A 23 5.14 -6.26 -19.63
C ARG A 23 5.57 -5.02 -20.44
N LEU A 24 6.12 -4.00 -19.77
CA LEU A 24 6.56 -2.75 -20.42
C LEU A 24 5.40 -1.95 -21.06
N SER A 25 4.22 -1.99 -20.42
CA SER A 25 3.01 -1.34 -20.90
C SER A 25 3.11 0.19 -20.92
N PHE A 26 3.67 0.80 -19.88
CA PHE A 26 3.80 2.26 -19.74
C PHE A 26 5.24 2.72 -19.51
N TYR A 27 6.21 1.82 -19.69
CA TYR A 27 7.63 2.12 -19.55
C TYR A 27 8.48 1.21 -20.43
N ASP A 28 9.68 1.63 -20.79
CA ASP A 28 10.60 0.87 -21.65
C ASP A 28 11.53 -0.08 -20.88
N THR A 29 12.48 -0.71 -21.58
CA THR A 29 13.45 -1.65 -20.98
C THR A 29 14.34 -1.02 -19.91
N ASP A 30 14.55 0.29 -20.00
CA ASP A 30 15.39 1.10 -19.13
C ASP A 30 14.58 1.73 -17.98
N GLY A 31 13.26 1.53 -17.96
CA GLY A 31 12.35 2.05 -16.95
C GLY A 31 11.92 3.49 -17.18
N LYS A 32 12.11 4.04 -18.39
CA LYS A 32 11.61 5.36 -18.75
C LYS A 32 10.10 5.30 -18.94
N ILE A 33 9.39 6.24 -18.31
CA ILE A 33 7.93 6.30 -18.34
C ILE A 33 7.43 6.93 -19.64
N ASP A 34 6.35 6.36 -20.16
CA ASP A 34 5.53 6.87 -21.25
C ASP A 34 4.27 7.53 -20.65
N SER A 35 4.33 8.84 -20.43
CA SER A 35 3.28 9.61 -19.76
C SER A 35 1.92 9.52 -20.46
N ASP A 36 1.92 9.47 -21.79
CA ASP A 36 0.69 9.38 -22.58
C ASP A 36 -0.04 8.06 -22.33
N LYS A 37 0.73 6.97 -22.16
CA LYS A 37 0.16 5.67 -21.77
C LYS A 37 -0.30 5.64 -20.32
N VAL A 38 0.42 6.27 -19.39
CA VAL A 38 -0.04 6.42 -17.99
C VAL A 38 -1.37 7.17 -17.95
N GLN A 39 -1.51 8.26 -18.70
CA GLN A 39 -2.75 9.01 -18.80
C GLN A 39 -3.86 8.20 -19.47
N SER A 40 -3.54 7.49 -20.57
CA SER A 40 -4.51 6.65 -21.27
C SER A 40 -5.05 5.53 -20.39
N MET A 41 -4.22 4.88 -19.57
CA MET A 41 -4.65 3.86 -18.61
C MET A 41 -5.56 4.41 -17.52
N ARG A 42 -5.32 5.65 -17.08
CA ARG A 42 -6.20 6.34 -16.12
C ARG A 42 -7.58 6.59 -16.70
N LEU A 43 -7.64 6.96 -17.99
CA LEU A 43 -8.88 7.28 -18.70
C LEU A 43 -9.63 6.02 -19.19
N ALA A 44 -8.90 4.97 -19.58
CA ALA A 44 -9.46 3.74 -20.13
C ALA A 44 -9.94 2.73 -19.09
N SER A 45 -9.84 3.04 -17.79
CA SER A 45 -10.22 2.11 -16.74
C SER A 45 -11.74 1.99 -16.64
N ASP A 46 -12.27 0.87 -17.12
CA ASP A 46 -13.70 0.48 -17.26
C ASP A 46 -14.60 0.52 -16.00
N ALA A 47 -14.15 1.07 -14.87
CA ALA A 47 -14.95 1.10 -13.64
C ALA A 47 -14.53 2.20 -12.66
N GLY A 48 -15.03 3.43 -12.83
CA GLY A 48 -15.08 4.45 -11.76
C GLY A 48 -13.72 4.84 -11.16
N ILE A 49 -12.63 4.70 -11.92
CA ILE A 49 -11.27 5.20 -11.56
C ILE A 49 -11.04 6.59 -12.16
N GLU A 50 -11.94 7.05 -13.04
CA GLU A 50 -11.88 8.40 -13.62
C GLU A 50 -11.85 9.46 -12.52
N GLY A 51 -10.88 10.38 -12.61
CA GLY A 51 -10.65 11.41 -11.60
C GLY A 51 -9.96 10.94 -10.31
N MET A 52 -9.88 9.63 -10.03
CA MET A 52 -9.13 9.17 -8.87
C MET A 52 -7.61 9.37 -9.08
N PRO A 53 -6.89 9.72 -8.01
CA PRO A 53 -5.46 9.92 -8.11
C PRO A 53 -4.69 8.61 -8.02
N VAL A 54 -3.55 8.56 -8.73
CA VAL A 54 -2.61 7.45 -8.61
C VAL A 54 -1.78 7.65 -7.35
N VAL A 55 -1.94 6.75 -6.40
CA VAL A 55 -1.23 6.79 -5.10
C VAL A 55 -0.04 5.83 -5.05
N GLY A 56 0.09 4.97 -6.05
CA GLY A 56 1.06 3.90 -6.05
C GLY A 56 1.01 3.05 -7.31
N TRP A 57 1.95 2.12 -7.38
CA TRP A 57 1.97 1.04 -8.38
C TRP A 57 2.44 -0.25 -7.71
N PHE A 58 2.24 -1.38 -8.38
CA PHE A 58 2.62 -2.67 -7.83
C PHE A 58 3.32 -3.57 -8.84
N VAL A 59 4.13 -4.49 -8.31
CA VAL A 59 4.79 -5.55 -9.08
C VAL A 59 4.55 -6.87 -8.39
N ALA A 60 4.02 -7.84 -9.13
CA ALA A 60 3.90 -9.22 -8.70
C ALA A 60 4.99 -10.07 -9.37
N ARG A 61 5.70 -10.88 -8.59
CA ARG A 61 6.70 -11.84 -9.06
C ARG A 61 6.29 -13.23 -8.60
N CYS A 62 6.45 -14.22 -9.47
CA CYS A 62 6.32 -15.62 -9.09
C CYS A 62 7.71 -16.23 -8.99
N ASP A 63 7.98 -16.91 -7.87
CA ASP A 63 9.16 -17.76 -7.74
C ASP A 63 8.98 -19.00 -8.61
N SER A 64 9.75 -19.10 -9.69
CA SER A 64 9.84 -20.35 -10.45
C SER A 64 10.81 -21.29 -9.74
N SER A 65 10.35 -22.48 -9.39
CA SER A 65 11.13 -23.57 -8.79
C SER A 65 12.28 -24.12 -9.66
N ASP A 66 12.47 -23.60 -10.87
CA ASP A 66 13.46 -24.10 -11.83
C ASP A 66 14.90 -23.68 -11.50
N SER A 67 15.12 -22.79 -10.53
CA SER A 67 16.45 -22.55 -9.99
C SER A 67 16.79 -23.63 -8.98
N SER A 68 17.46 -24.68 -9.47
CA SER A 68 18.17 -25.72 -8.72
C SER A 68 19.32 -25.15 -7.88
N SER A 69 19.02 -24.20 -7.01
CA SER A 69 19.91 -23.64 -5.99
C SER A 69 19.30 -23.97 -4.64
N THR A 70 19.65 -25.17 -4.16
CA THR A 70 19.40 -25.60 -2.79
C THR A 70 19.96 -24.53 -1.87
N THR A 71 19.08 -23.90 -1.08
CA THR A 71 19.37 -22.85 -0.09
C THR A 71 19.94 -21.55 -0.67
N ILE A 72 19.17 -20.46 -0.56
CA ILE A 72 19.58 -19.06 -0.23
C ILE A 72 18.55 -18.07 -0.84
N ASN A 73 17.69 -17.55 0.05
CA ASN A 73 17.02 -16.24 0.00
C ASN A 73 15.82 -15.99 -0.95
N SER A 74 14.62 -16.44 -0.56
CA SER A 74 13.33 -15.88 -1.04
C SER A 74 13.16 -14.37 -0.77
N ARG A 75 14.05 -13.77 0.04
CA ARG A 75 14.08 -12.33 0.33
C ARG A 75 14.37 -11.46 -0.90
N HIS A 76 15.01 -11.99 -1.95
CA HIS A 76 15.37 -11.19 -3.12
C HIS A 76 14.16 -10.72 -3.93
N ASN A 77 13.01 -11.38 -3.83
CA ASN A 77 11.84 -10.99 -4.62
C ASN A 77 11.06 -9.79 -4.10
N LEU A 78 11.24 -9.45 -2.83
CA LEU A 78 10.63 -8.27 -2.20
C LEU A 78 11.55 -7.05 -2.14
N GLU A 79 12.68 -7.12 -2.84
CA GLU A 79 13.59 -5.98 -3.03
C GLU A 79 13.41 -5.39 -4.43
N PRO A 80 13.34 -4.05 -4.56
CA PRO A 80 13.29 -3.38 -5.85
C PRO A 80 14.53 -3.70 -6.69
N SER A 81 14.30 -4.10 -7.94
CA SER A 81 15.34 -4.16 -8.96
C SER A 81 15.73 -2.76 -9.40
N LEU A 82 16.86 -2.63 -10.12
CA LEU A 82 17.27 -1.37 -10.74
C LEU A 82 16.17 -0.80 -11.67
N ARG A 83 15.44 -1.68 -12.35
CA ARG A 83 14.33 -1.29 -13.21
C ARG A 83 13.15 -0.75 -12.38
N ASP A 84 12.79 -1.40 -11.29
CA ASP A 84 11.70 -0.90 -10.44
C ASP A 84 12.05 0.47 -9.85
N ALA A 85 13.32 0.67 -9.47
CA ALA A 85 13.81 1.97 -9.01
C ALA A 85 13.73 3.05 -10.10
N ALA A 86 14.07 2.72 -11.35
CA ALA A 86 13.93 3.64 -12.48
C ALA A 86 12.47 4.01 -12.74
N VAL A 87 11.59 3.02 -12.81
CA VAL A 87 10.13 3.21 -12.99
C VAL A 87 9.55 4.03 -11.83
N HIS A 88 9.91 3.71 -10.58
CA HIS A 88 9.43 4.44 -9.40
C HIS A 88 9.83 5.92 -9.43
N ARG A 89 11.07 6.23 -9.83
CA ARG A 89 11.51 7.62 -9.99
C ARG A 89 10.75 8.31 -11.11
N GLY A 90 10.65 7.67 -12.27
CA GLY A 90 9.93 8.24 -13.41
C GLY A 90 8.47 8.53 -13.08
N LEU A 91 7.79 7.65 -12.34
CA LEU A 91 6.42 7.88 -11.88
C LEU A 91 6.32 9.03 -10.88
N ASN A 92 7.28 9.19 -9.96
CA ASN A 92 7.29 10.32 -9.03
C ASN A 92 7.57 11.67 -9.72
N GLU A 93 8.27 11.65 -10.85
CA GLU A 93 8.53 12.83 -11.69
C GLU A 93 7.38 13.13 -12.66
N ASP A 94 6.65 12.10 -13.06
CA ASP A 94 5.54 12.22 -13.99
C ASP A 94 4.38 13.01 -13.37
N LYS A 95 3.99 14.09 -14.05
CA LYS A 95 2.91 14.97 -13.59
C LYS A 95 1.53 14.35 -13.78
N ALA A 96 1.38 13.42 -14.74
CA ALA A 96 0.09 12.78 -15.01
C ALA A 96 -0.28 11.75 -13.92
N GLY A 97 0.72 11.17 -13.25
CA GLY A 97 0.57 10.24 -12.13
C GLY A 97 0.52 10.87 -10.74
N ARG A 98 0.69 12.19 -10.59
CA ARG A 98 0.87 12.80 -9.26
C ARG A 98 -0.44 13.26 -8.62
N ASN A 99 -0.58 12.93 -7.34
CA ASN A 99 -1.46 13.62 -6.40
C ASN A 99 -0.64 14.74 -5.76
N ASP A 100 -1.14 15.97 -5.73
CA ASP A 100 -0.40 17.13 -5.24
C ASP A 100 0.29 16.86 -3.89
N GLY A 101 1.62 16.72 -3.93
CA GLY A 101 2.47 16.61 -2.74
C GLY A 101 2.60 15.23 -2.08
N GLN A 102 1.91 14.17 -2.54
CA GLN A 102 2.07 12.83 -1.94
C GLN A 102 3.11 11.97 -2.68
N PRO A 103 4.03 11.30 -1.96
CA PRO A 103 4.96 10.36 -2.57
C PRO A 103 4.22 9.11 -3.05
N ILE A 104 4.60 8.61 -4.22
CA ILE A 104 4.06 7.36 -4.78
C ILE A 104 4.57 6.17 -3.95
N VAL A 105 3.69 5.21 -3.68
CA VAL A 105 4.02 3.96 -2.99
C VAL A 105 4.25 2.82 -3.99
N LEU A 106 5.26 1.98 -3.74
CA LEU A 106 5.48 0.73 -4.45
C LEU A 106 5.03 -0.45 -3.59
N LEU A 107 4.06 -1.23 -4.08
CA LEU A 107 3.67 -2.51 -3.50
C LEU A 107 4.38 -3.65 -4.25
N MET A 108 5.29 -4.34 -3.59
CA MET A 108 5.93 -5.54 -4.13
C MET A 108 5.23 -6.78 -3.60
N MET A 109 4.95 -7.74 -4.46
CA MET A 109 4.34 -9.02 -4.12
C MET A 109 5.20 -10.16 -4.68
N SER A 110 5.43 -11.18 -3.86
CA SER A 110 6.12 -12.41 -4.23
C SER A 110 5.19 -13.59 -3.97
N ILE A 111 4.91 -14.36 -5.01
CA ILE A 111 4.09 -15.56 -4.96
C ILE A 111 5.05 -16.75 -5.07
N SER A 112 5.02 -17.63 -4.09
CA SER A 112 5.82 -18.85 -4.11
C SER A 112 4.93 -20.07 -3.97
N LEU A 113 5.29 -21.12 -4.69
CA LEU A 113 4.65 -22.42 -4.63
C LEU A 113 5.58 -23.34 -3.82
N GLY A 114 5.03 -23.98 -2.79
CA GLY A 114 5.74 -25.01 -2.04
C GLY A 114 5.96 -26.26 -2.91
N ASP A 115 6.81 -27.16 -2.42
CA ASP A 115 7.10 -28.42 -3.12
C ASP A 115 5.80 -29.19 -3.41
N GLY A 116 5.64 -29.60 -4.68
CA GLY A 116 4.42 -30.25 -5.15
C GLY A 116 3.20 -29.33 -5.30
N ALA A 117 3.37 -28.01 -5.21
CA ALA A 117 2.34 -26.97 -5.37
C ALA A 117 1.11 -27.11 -4.45
N SER A 118 1.22 -27.91 -3.38
CA SER A 118 0.15 -28.15 -2.41
C SER A 118 -0.09 -26.97 -1.47
N THR A 119 0.94 -26.15 -1.27
CA THR A 119 0.90 -24.92 -0.46
C THR A 119 1.35 -23.75 -1.31
N GLN A 120 0.65 -22.62 -1.20
CA GLN A 120 1.02 -21.38 -1.87
C GLN A 120 1.20 -20.31 -0.82
N SER A 121 2.21 -19.47 -0.97
CA SER A 121 2.42 -18.33 -0.09
C SER A 121 2.56 -17.04 -0.88
N VAL A 122 1.89 -16.00 -0.39
CA VAL A 122 1.94 -14.65 -0.94
C VAL A 122 2.59 -13.76 0.11
N GLN A 123 3.76 -13.24 -0.21
CA GLN A 123 4.47 -12.26 0.61
C GLN A 123 4.36 -10.90 -0.07
N TYR A 124 4.30 -9.83 0.72
CA TYR A 124 4.18 -8.49 0.18
C TYR A 124 4.93 -7.45 1.03
N ARG A 125 5.31 -6.34 0.38
CA ARG A 125 5.97 -5.22 1.03
C ARG A 125 5.56 -3.90 0.39
N CYS A 126 5.15 -2.95 1.22
CA CYS A 126 4.95 -1.57 0.78
C CYS A 126 6.24 -0.78 0.99
N LEU A 127 6.65 -0.06 -0.03
CA LEU A 127 7.88 0.70 -0.07
C LEU A 127 7.59 2.13 -0.50
N ARG A 128 8.35 3.08 0.03
CA ARG A 128 8.42 4.45 -0.48
C ARG A 128 9.87 4.88 -0.65
N GLN A 129 10.09 5.83 -1.53
CA GLN A 129 11.36 6.54 -1.64
C GLN A 129 11.20 7.88 -0.90
N PRO A 130 11.93 8.10 0.21
CA PRO A 130 11.73 9.29 1.04
C PRO A 130 12.21 10.58 0.35
N GLU A 131 13.23 10.47 -0.50
CA GLU A 131 13.84 11.59 -1.20
C GLU A 131 13.91 11.27 -2.70
N LYS A 132 13.72 12.30 -3.53
CA LYS A 132 13.64 12.17 -5.00
C LYS A 132 14.84 11.43 -5.61
N ASP A 133 16.05 11.70 -5.11
CA ASP A 133 17.30 11.18 -5.66
C ASP A 133 17.87 9.99 -4.88
N SER A 134 17.24 9.62 -3.76
CA SER A 134 17.73 8.53 -2.93
C SER A 134 17.54 7.18 -3.61
N ARG A 135 18.58 6.34 -3.62
CA ARG A 135 18.43 4.95 -4.09
C ARG A 135 17.76 4.04 -3.06
N HIS A 136 17.48 4.55 -1.87
CA HIS A 136 16.98 3.76 -0.76
C HIS A 136 15.45 3.78 -0.71
N PHE A 137 14.90 2.59 -0.55
CA PHE A 137 13.48 2.41 -0.25
C PHE A 137 13.30 2.19 1.24
N THR A 138 12.27 2.81 1.81
CA THR A 138 11.85 2.62 3.19
C THR A 138 10.57 1.80 3.21
N SER A 139 10.55 0.75 4.03
CA SER A 139 9.35 -0.06 4.24
C SER A 139 8.27 0.75 4.95
N LEU A 140 7.05 0.71 4.44
CA LEU A 140 5.86 1.26 5.07
C LEU A 140 5.04 0.13 5.71
N PRO A 141 4.46 0.36 6.89
CA PRO A 141 3.50 -0.58 7.45
C PRO A 141 2.24 -0.61 6.58
N LEU A 142 1.84 -1.80 6.13
CA LEU A 142 0.56 -2.02 5.47
C LEU A 142 -0.44 -2.60 6.47
N ARG A 143 -1.59 -1.92 6.64
CA ARG A 143 -2.69 -2.42 7.46
C ARG A 143 -3.87 -2.78 6.57
N ILE A 144 -4.26 -4.05 6.59
CA ILE A 144 -5.50 -4.52 5.98
C ILE A 144 -6.60 -4.28 7.00
N ARG A 145 -7.55 -3.41 6.64
CA ARG A 145 -8.72 -3.14 7.47
C ARG A 145 -9.63 -4.36 7.49
N ASN A 146 -10.04 -4.77 8.68
CA ASN A 146 -10.93 -5.90 8.91
C ASN A 146 -11.92 -5.53 10.02
N LEU A 147 -13.05 -6.25 10.06
CA LEU A 147 -14.12 -5.95 11.00
C LEU A 147 -13.67 -6.02 12.47
N THR A 148 -12.70 -6.88 12.81
CA THR A 148 -12.27 -7.07 14.21
C THR A 148 -11.44 -5.92 14.77
N HIS A 149 -10.67 -5.21 13.94
CA HIS A 149 -9.75 -4.16 14.38
C HIS A 149 -10.26 -2.74 14.12
N ASP A 150 -11.36 -2.59 13.39
CA ASP A 150 -11.98 -1.28 13.12
C ASP A 150 -13.02 -0.90 14.19
N SER A 151 -13.72 -1.87 14.80
CA SER A 151 -14.69 -1.61 15.86
C SER A 151 -14.07 -1.07 17.16
N LEU A 152 -12.80 -1.41 17.45
CA LEU A 152 -12.13 -0.94 18.67
C LEU A 152 -11.71 0.54 18.62
N SER A 153 -11.63 1.14 17.43
CA SER A 153 -11.43 2.59 17.28
C SER A 153 -12.71 3.40 17.51
N GLU A 154 -13.91 2.80 17.44
CA GLU A 154 -15.17 3.49 17.73
C GLU A 154 -15.42 3.66 19.23
N TYR A 155 -14.78 2.85 20.09
CA TYR A 155 -15.01 2.84 21.54
C TYR A 155 -13.87 3.44 22.40
N LYS A 156 -12.99 4.25 21.83
CA LYS A 156 -12.05 5.10 22.60
C LYS A 156 -12.21 6.54 22.12
N SER A 157 -12.89 7.45 22.84
CA SER A 157 -12.58 7.84 24.21
C SER A 157 -13.81 8.41 24.95
N PHE A 158 -14.41 7.64 25.86
CA PHE A 158 -15.00 8.24 27.05
C PHE A 158 -13.85 8.42 28.05
N THR A 159 -13.21 9.58 28.03
CA THR A 159 -12.40 10.01 29.19
C THR A 159 -13.38 10.41 30.28
N PRO A 160 -13.52 9.67 31.40
CA PRO A 160 -14.19 10.23 32.56
C PRO A 160 -13.41 11.48 32.97
N VAL A 161 -14.07 12.63 32.92
CA VAL A 161 -13.50 13.90 33.40
C VAL A 161 -13.13 13.70 34.87
N PRO A 162 -11.88 13.94 35.28
CA PRO A 162 -11.51 13.85 36.68
C PRO A 162 -12.02 15.10 37.38
N GLY A 163 -13.26 15.05 37.86
CA GLY A 163 -13.81 16.06 38.77
C GLY A 163 -15.28 16.40 38.52
N GLY A 164 -16.13 15.94 39.44
CA GLY A 164 -17.36 16.64 39.79
C GLY A 164 -18.66 16.10 39.18
N GLY A 165 -19.29 15.17 39.89
CA GLY A 165 -20.71 14.88 39.70
C GLY A 165 -21.06 13.40 39.77
N SER A 166 -21.57 12.98 40.92
CA SER A 166 -22.31 11.72 41.06
C SER A 166 -23.43 11.65 40.01
N ILE A 167 -23.27 10.78 39.02
CA ILE A 167 -24.37 10.27 38.21
C ILE A 167 -24.36 8.76 38.35
N SER A 168 -25.36 8.26 39.05
CA SER A 168 -25.63 6.84 39.23
C SER A 168 -25.65 6.13 37.88
N PRO A 169 -25.10 4.91 37.76
CA PRO A 169 -25.30 4.11 36.56
C PRO A 169 -26.81 3.86 36.38
N LEU A 170 -27.34 4.23 35.22
CA LEU A 170 -28.71 3.95 34.82
C LEU A 170 -28.92 2.42 34.86
N SER A 171 -29.92 2.00 35.62
CA SER A 171 -30.33 0.61 35.81
C SER A 171 -30.55 -0.09 34.46
N LEU A 172 -29.98 -1.28 34.35
CA LEU A 172 -30.21 -2.24 33.28
C LEU A 172 -31.73 -2.48 33.14
N GLY A 173 -32.31 -2.03 32.03
CA GLY A 173 -33.68 -2.39 31.67
C GLY A 173 -33.72 -3.89 31.38
N THR A 174 -34.51 -4.62 32.17
CA THR A 174 -34.85 -6.02 31.90
C THR A 174 -35.61 -6.13 30.58
N CYS A 175 -35.10 -6.93 29.64
CA CYS A 175 -35.89 -7.41 28.52
C CYS A 175 -36.99 -8.32 29.07
N GLN A 176 -38.25 -7.90 28.95
CA GLN A 176 -39.39 -8.83 29.05
C GLN A 176 -39.53 -9.50 27.68
N GLU A 177 -39.36 -10.81 27.65
CA GLU A 177 -39.79 -11.68 26.56
C GLU A 177 -41.29 -11.49 26.28
N SER A 178 -41.65 -11.48 24.99
CA SER A 178 -43.01 -11.66 24.51
C SER A 178 -43.07 -12.96 23.72
#